data_AF-R7TMT9-F1
#
_entry.id   AF-R7TMT9-F1
#
_cell.length_a   1.000
_cell.length_b   1.000
_cell.length_c   1.000
_cell.angle_alpha   90.00
_cell.angle_beta   90.00
_cell.angle_gamma   90.00
#
_symmetry.space_group_name_H-M   'P 1'
#
loop_
_entity.id
_entity.type
_entity.pdbx_description
1 polymer ?
#
loop_
_entity_poly.entity_id
_entity_poly.type
_entity_poly.pdbx_seq_one_letter_code
_entity_poly.pdbx_strand_id
1 'polypeptide(L)'
;MSLSLEGIGAVLSAEDEYTKVVSVVAGGPAEKAGQLKPGDKIVSVGQGKKGELEDVVGMRLDDVVKLIRGAKHTLVRLEIIPGSSKDSSTRVYDIVRDRVKLEEQDASSKIIEVPMNGKTGRIGVIELPTFYIDFKAAQSGDPDYKSTTRDVRKLLDKLKKQKVDGLVIDLRGNGGGSLQEANELTGLFIDKGPTVVVRNNRGRSERQEDPDSDQLYDGPMVVMIDRLSASASEIFAGAMQDYGRALIVGSQSYGKGTVQSIQPLNHGQLKLTLAKFYRVSGQSTQNRGVIPDIIFPSLYDGRDIGEDTLPDALPWDNIAPASFRPYADFSPYLPELQKKHVYRTRKNADFVYLHEMKDYFEHYENQTKVSLNQEKRQLELQTMR
;
A
#
# COMPACT_ATOMS: atom_id res chain seq x y z
N MET A 1 4.95 8.72 -4.51
CA MET A 1 5.74 9.21 -3.36
C MET A 1 7.20 8.82 -3.59
N SER A 2 8.17 9.63 -3.16
CA SER A 2 9.61 9.36 -3.37
C SER A 2 10.23 8.39 -2.37
N LEU A 3 9.42 7.74 -1.51
CA LEU A 3 9.83 6.87 -0.39
C LEU A 3 10.96 7.43 0.47
N SER A 4 10.99 8.75 0.61
CA SER A 4 12.00 9.40 1.44
C SER A 4 11.46 10.65 2.10
N LEU A 5 11.94 10.90 3.32
CA LEU A 5 11.68 12.10 4.08
C LEU A 5 13.00 12.64 4.65
N GLU A 6 13.08 13.95 4.84
CA GLU A 6 14.21 14.57 5.54
C GLU A 6 13.84 14.79 7.01
N GLY A 7 14.65 14.23 7.91
CA GLY A 7 14.39 14.30 9.34
C GLY A 7 15.27 13.34 10.11
N ILE A 8 14.78 12.90 11.28
CA ILE A 8 15.53 12.00 12.16
C ILE A 8 15.25 10.51 11.91
N GLY A 9 14.19 10.16 11.19
CA GLY A 9 13.81 8.76 10.94
C GLY A 9 13.28 8.06 12.18
N ALA A 10 12.22 8.60 12.78
CA ALA A 10 11.50 7.98 13.89
C ALA A 10 9.99 8.08 13.65
N VAL A 11 9.24 7.07 14.12
CA VAL A 11 7.78 7.07 14.16
C VAL A 11 7.36 7.58 15.52
N LEU A 12 6.55 8.64 15.52
CA LEU A 12 6.11 9.33 16.72
C LEU A 12 4.60 9.18 16.89
N SER A 13 4.15 9.09 18.13
CA SER A 13 2.73 9.13 18.50
C SER A 13 2.50 10.12 19.62
N ALA A 14 1.30 10.67 19.71
CA ALA A 14 0.86 11.36 20.91
C ALA A 14 0.38 10.31 21.94
N GLU A 15 0.88 10.39 23.17
CA GLU A 15 0.41 9.60 24.30
C GLU A 15 0.28 10.54 25.49
N ASP A 16 -0.96 10.74 25.94
CA ASP A 16 -1.34 11.81 26.86
C ASP A 16 -0.87 13.18 26.33
N GLU A 17 -0.06 13.91 27.10
CA GLU A 17 0.52 15.20 26.71
C GLU A 17 1.92 15.06 26.06
N TYR A 18 2.44 13.84 25.91
CA TYR A 18 3.81 13.62 25.44
C TYR A 18 3.86 13.15 24.00
N THR A 19 4.90 13.57 23.29
CA THR A 19 5.27 12.96 22.02
C THR A 19 6.16 11.75 22.28
N LYS A 20 5.64 10.55 22.06
CA LYS A 20 6.33 9.27 22.30
C LYS A 20 6.96 8.73 21.03
N VAL A 21 8.15 8.15 21.17
CA VAL A 21 8.81 7.39 20.11
C VAL A 21 8.21 5.99 20.07
N VAL A 22 7.52 5.65 18.98
CA VAL A 22 6.95 4.31 18.77
C VAL A 22 8.05 3.37 18.27
N SER A 23 8.79 3.82 17.26
CA SER A 23 9.88 3.06 16.65
C SER A 23 10.89 3.99 15.98
N VAL A 24 12.06 3.44 15.65
CA VAL A 24 13.10 4.13 14.91
C VAL A 24 13.26 3.43 13.56
N VAL A 25 13.37 4.20 12.48
CA VAL A 25 13.50 3.66 11.13
C VAL A 25 14.92 3.10 10.94
N ALA A 26 15.00 1.84 10.51
CA ALA A 26 16.26 1.17 10.23
C ALA A 26 17.09 1.94 9.18
N GLY A 27 18.39 2.07 9.40
CA GLY A 27 19.32 2.88 8.60
C GLY A 27 19.12 4.41 8.74
N GLY A 28 18.12 4.85 9.50
CA GLY A 28 17.78 6.26 9.73
C GLY A 28 18.75 6.97 10.70
N PRO A 29 18.75 8.31 10.73
CA PRO A 29 19.63 9.09 11.59
C PRO A 29 19.51 8.81 13.09
N ALA A 30 18.29 8.61 13.59
CA ALA A 30 18.04 8.32 14.99
C ALA A 30 18.60 6.93 15.39
N GLU A 31 18.55 5.94 14.49
CA GLU A 31 19.16 4.63 14.73
C GLU A 31 20.69 4.73 14.71
N LYS A 32 21.25 5.43 13.70
CA LYS A 32 22.70 5.67 13.58
C LYS A 32 23.29 6.41 14.77
N ALA A 33 22.53 7.35 15.33
CA ALA A 33 22.91 8.07 16.53
C ALA A 33 22.80 7.16 17.77
N GLY A 34 21.82 6.25 17.78
CA GLY A 34 21.73 5.13 18.73
C GLY A 34 21.23 5.51 20.13
N GLN A 35 20.97 6.80 20.39
CA GLN A 35 20.51 7.25 21.71
C GLN A 35 18.98 7.17 21.88
N LEU A 36 18.22 7.37 20.79
CA LEU A 36 16.76 7.38 20.82
C LEU A 36 16.19 5.95 20.75
N LYS A 37 15.27 5.61 21.65
CA LYS A 37 14.69 4.26 21.75
C LYS A 37 13.16 4.27 21.71
N PRO A 38 12.53 3.17 21.29
CA PRO A 38 11.10 2.96 21.47
C PRO A 38 10.69 3.16 22.94
N GLY A 39 9.63 3.94 23.16
CA GLY A 39 9.10 4.30 24.47
C GLY A 39 9.62 5.62 25.04
N ASP A 40 10.67 6.22 24.47
CA ASP A 40 11.16 7.54 24.90
C ASP A 40 10.11 8.63 24.65
N LYS A 41 10.03 9.61 25.54
CA LYS A 41 9.10 10.75 25.44
C LYS A 41 9.88 12.03 25.16
N ILE A 42 9.58 12.70 24.07
CA ILE A 42 10.18 13.99 23.68
C ILE A 42 9.44 15.09 24.43
N VAL A 43 10.18 15.87 25.21
CA VAL A 43 9.66 16.99 26.02
C VAL A 43 10.12 18.34 25.52
N SER A 44 11.28 18.43 24.85
CA SER A 44 11.72 19.68 24.21
C SER A 44 12.44 19.43 22.90
N VAL A 45 12.36 20.39 21.96
CA VAL A 45 13.05 20.35 20.67
C VAL A 45 13.87 21.63 20.47
N GLY A 46 15.16 21.48 20.16
CA GLY A 46 16.08 22.58 19.93
C GLY A 46 16.68 22.55 18.52
N GLN A 47 16.78 23.72 17.89
CA GLN A 47 17.35 23.86 16.55
C GLN A 47 18.85 24.14 16.59
N GLY A 48 19.64 23.34 15.87
CA GLY A 48 21.10 23.49 15.82
C GLY A 48 21.78 23.27 17.16
N LYS A 49 23.07 23.67 17.25
CA LYS A 49 23.88 23.47 18.47
C LYS A 49 23.55 24.45 19.61
N LYS A 50 22.94 25.59 19.29
CA LYS A 50 22.74 26.71 20.23
C LYS A 50 21.31 27.23 20.32
N GLY A 51 20.38 26.75 19.50
CA GLY A 51 18.98 27.21 19.56
C GLY A 51 18.32 26.74 20.85
N GLU A 52 17.45 27.57 21.44
CA GLU A 52 16.76 27.24 22.68
C GLU A 52 15.97 25.93 22.56
N LEU A 53 15.88 25.19 23.67
CA LEU A 53 15.02 24.02 23.75
C LEU A 53 13.60 24.53 23.97
N GLU A 54 12.75 24.37 22.95
CA GLU A 54 11.34 24.70 23.02
C GLU A 54 10.60 23.51 23.64
N ASP A 55 9.90 23.75 24.75
CA ASP A 55 9.05 22.75 25.41
C ASP A 55 7.91 22.36 24.45
N VAL A 56 7.74 21.05 24.27
CA VAL A 56 6.76 20.47 23.34
C VAL A 56 5.65 19.67 24.03
N VAL A 57 5.55 19.74 25.35
CA VAL A 57 4.52 19.04 26.13
C VAL A 57 3.16 19.68 25.85
N GLY A 58 2.16 18.84 25.57
CA GLY A 58 0.81 19.27 25.20
C GLY A 58 0.69 19.86 23.80
N MET A 59 1.80 20.01 23.06
CA MET A 59 1.75 20.44 21.66
C MET A 59 1.12 19.38 20.77
N ARG A 60 0.46 19.82 19.70
CA ARG A 60 -0.05 18.91 18.67
C ARG A 60 1.11 18.17 18.01
N LEU A 61 0.96 16.86 17.85
CA LEU A 61 1.98 16.00 17.24
C LEU A 61 2.52 16.56 15.90
N ASP A 62 1.64 17.10 15.05
CA ASP A 62 2.04 17.67 13.76
C ASP A 62 3.01 18.85 13.89
N ASP A 63 2.87 19.66 14.94
CA ASP A 63 3.73 20.82 15.18
C ASP A 63 5.08 20.39 15.75
N VAL A 64 5.08 19.40 16.65
CA VAL A 64 6.32 18.76 17.13
C VAL A 64 7.08 18.11 15.96
N VAL A 65 6.38 17.41 15.07
CA VAL A 65 6.97 16.80 13.87
C VAL A 65 7.57 17.87 12.94
N LYS A 66 6.95 19.04 12.79
CA LYS A 66 7.52 20.15 12.00
C LYS A 66 8.83 20.67 12.60
N LEU A 67 8.93 20.77 13.93
CA LEU A 67 10.15 21.18 14.61
C LEU A 67 11.26 20.13 14.48
N ILE A 68 10.90 18.84 14.55
CA ILE A 68 11.86 17.73 14.44
C ILE A 68 12.35 17.57 12.99
N ARG A 69 11.50 17.79 12.00
CA ARG A 69 11.89 17.81 10.58
C ARG A 69 12.75 19.03 10.27
N GLY A 70 13.47 18.96 9.17
CA GLY A 70 14.36 20.02 8.73
C GLY A 70 15.30 19.54 7.64
N ALA A 71 16.02 20.49 7.03
CA ALA A 71 16.91 20.21 5.92
C ALA A 71 17.97 19.17 6.31
N LYS A 72 18.32 18.32 5.35
CA LYS A 72 19.44 17.38 5.46
C LYS A 72 20.71 18.06 6.01
N HIS A 73 21.47 17.34 6.83
CA HIS A 73 22.71 17.78 7.47
C HIS A 73 22.57 18.90 8.52
N THR A 74 21.35 19.30 8.87
CA THR A 74 21.11 20.18 10.02
C THR A 74 20.99 19.37 11.31
N LEU A 75 21.38 19.96 12.44
CA LEU A 75 21.30 19.33 13.76
C LEU A 75 19.97 19.68 14.43
N VAL A 76 19.33 18.69 15.04
CA VAL A 76 18.24 18.87 16.00
C VAL A 76 18.64 18.27 17.35
N ARG A 77 18.22 18.91 18.43
CA ARG A 77 18.42 18.43 19.79
C ARG A 77 17.07 18.05 20.39
N LEU A 78 16.97 16.86 20.93
CA LEU A 78 15.75 16.35 21.54
C LEU A 78 16.00 16.16 23.02
N GLU A 79 15.29 16.90 23.85
CA GLU A 79 15.22 16.59 25.27
C GLU A 79 14.18 15.50 25.48
N ILE A 80 14.59 14.40 26.09
CA ILE A 80 13.78 13.20 26.22
C ILE A 80 13.73 12.69 27.67
N ILE A 81 12.57 12.16 28.05
CA ILE A 81 12.41 11.30 29.22
C ILE A 81 12.54 9.85 28.73
N PRO A 82 13.55 9.08 29.19
CA PRO A 82 13.72 7.69 28.76
C PRO A 82 12.52 6.83 29.12
N GLY A 83 12.05 5.98 28.20
CA GLY A 83 10.85 5.14 28.42
C GLY A 83 10.97 4.16 29.59
N SER A 84 12.21 3.80 29.96
CA SER A 84 12.51 2.93 31.10
C SER A 84 12.63 3.68 32.44
N SER A 85 12.56 5.01 32.44
CA SER A 85 12.75 5.78 33.67
C SER A 85 11.51 5.74 34.55
N LYS A 86 11.74 5.65 35.87
CA LYS A 86 10.71 5.84 36.90
C LYS A 86 10.71 7.25 37.48
N ASP A 87 11.66 8.08 37.08
CA ASP A 87 11.78 9.49 37.45
C ASP A 87 11.63 10.38 36.20
N SER A 88 11.41 11.68 36.42
CA SER A 88 11.30 12.68 35.36
C SER A 88 12.67 13.19 34.87
N SER A 89 13.75 12.42 35.03
CA SER A 89 15.06 12.85 34.54
C SER A 89 15.08 12.91 33.02
N THR A 90 15.59 14.03 32.49
CA THR A 90 15.69 14.25 31.05
C THR A 90 17.12 14.05 30.56
N ARG A 91 17.24 13.73 29.27
CA ARG A 91 18.52 13.69 28.54
C ARG A 91 18.36 14.42 27.23
N VAL A 92 19.39 15.17 26.82
CA VAL A 92 19.41 15.84 25.52
C VAL A 92 20.21 15.00 24.54
N TYR A 93 19.60 14.68 23.40
CA TYR A 93 20.23 13.94 22.31
C TYR A 93 20.35 14.79 21.06
N ASP A 94 21.56 14.80 20.51
CA ASP A 94 21.91 15.50 19.29
C ASP A 94 21.77 14.54 18.11
N ILE A 95 20.86 14.84 17.17
CA ILE A 95 20.63 14.05 15.97
C ILE A 95 20.83 14.92 14.73
N VAL A 96 21.73 14.50 13.84
CA VAL A 96 21.93 15.15 12.54
C VAL A 96 20.88 14.62 11.58
N ARG A 97 20.02 15.49 11.05
CA ARG A 97 18.99 15.12 10.09
C ARG A 97 19.62 14.61 8.79
N ASP A 98 19.02 13.58 8.22
CA ASP A 98 19.41 13.04 6.93
C ASP A 98 18.16 12.63 6.13
N ARG A 99 18.38 12.23 4.88
CA ARG A 99 17.38 11.56 4.07
C ARG A 99 17.15 10.16 4.64
N VAL A 100 15.94 9.94 5.15
CA VAL A 100 15.48 8.64 5.64
C VAL A 100 14.86 7.91 4.46
N LYS A 101 15.40 6.73 4.11
CA LYS A 101 14.79 5.82 3.15
C LYS A 101 13.75 4.99 3.88
N LEU A 102 12.54 4.93 3.36
CA LEU A 102 11.49 4.08 3.89
C LEU A 102 11.60 2.70 3.23
N GLU A 103 12.65 1.95 3.58
CA GLU A 103 12.96 0.65 2.95
C GLU A 103 11.83 -0.38 3.18
N GLU A 104 11.08 -0.27 4.28
CA GLU A 104 9.88 -1.08 4.52
C GLU A 104 8.75 -0.85 3.49
N GLN A 105 8.80 0.25 2.74
CA GLN A 105 7.86 0.55 1.65
C GLN A 105 8.39 0.18 0.26
N ASP A 106 9.62 -0.31 0.17
CA ASP A 106 10.16 -0.85 -1.09
C ASP A 106 9.43 -2.16 -1.45
N ALA A 107 9.42 -2.46 -2.75
CA ALA A 107 9.00 -3.78 -3.19
C ALA A 107 9.98 -4.84 -2.65
N SER A 108 9.45 -5.97 -2.18
CA SER A 108 10.25 -7.08 -1.66
C SER A 108 9.84 -8.40 -2.31
N SER A 109 10.70 -9.43 -2.22
CA SER A 109 10.40 -10.75 -2.77
C SER A 109 10.74 -11.88 -1.80
N LYS A 110 9.89 -12.91 -1.77
CA LYS A 110 10.17 -14.19 -1.09
C LYS A 110 9.79 -15.37 -2.00
N ILE A 111 10.29 -16.56 -1.66
CA ILE A 111 9.88 -17.81 -2.31
C ILE A 111 9.11 -18.64 -1.31
N ILE A 112 7.95 -19.14 -1.72
CA ILE A 112 7.14 -20.09 -0.97
C ILE A 112 7.19 -21.43 -1.68
N GLU A 113 7.49 -22.48 -0.93
CA GLU A 113 7.45 -23.85 -1.43
C GLU A 113 6.06 -24.45 -1.20
N VAL A 114 5.48 -25.02 -2.26
CA VAL A 114 4.12 -25.59 -2.24
C VAL A 114 4.10 -26.96 -2.93
N PRO A 115 3.32 -27.93 -2.43
CA PRO A 115 3.16 -29.21 -3.11
C PRO A 115 2.42 -29.03 -4.44
N MET A 116 3.07 -29.41 -5.55
CA MET A 116 2.55 -29.33 -6.92
C MET A 116 2.80 -30.65 -7.65
N ASN A 117 1.74 -31.37 -8.01
CA ASN A 117 1.81 -32.61 -8.82
C ASN A 117 2.81 -33.65 -8.30
N GLY A 118 2.86 -33.85 -6.97
CA GLY A 118 3.78 -34.80 -6.33
C GLY A 118 5.24 -34.34 -6.25
N LYS A 119 5.53 -33.08 -6.56
CA LYS A 119 6.83 -32.41 -6.37
C LYS A 119 6.67 -31.14 -5.54
N THR A 120 7.78 -30.60 -5.04
CA THR A 120 7.82 -29.26 -4.44
C THR A 120 7.93 -28.23 -5.56
N GLY A 121 6.88 -27.44 -5.75
CA GLY A 121 6.90 -26.25 -6.60
C GLY A 121 7.31 -25.02 -5.81
N ARG A 122 7.91 -24.04 -6.48
CA ARG A 122 8.44 -22.81 -5.88
C ARG A 122 7.75 -21.61 -6.47
N ILE A 123 7.02 -20.88 -5.64
CA ILE A 123 6.26 -19.69 -6.04
C ILE A 123 7.01 -18.46 -5.56
N GLY A 124 7.40 -17.59 -6.50
CA GLY A 124 7.90 -16.27 -6.17
C GLY A 124 6.74 -15.37 -5.74
N VAL A 125 6.88 -14.67 -4.63
CA VAL A 125 5.92 -13.66 -4.19
C VAL A 125 6.64 -12.32 -4.15
N ILE A 126 6.13 -11.35 -4.90
CA ILE A 126 6.57 -9.96 -4.83
C ILE A 126 5.50 -9.19 -4.06
N GLU A 127 5.88 -8.64 -2.92
CA GLU A 127 5.05 -7.75 -2.13
C GLU A 127 5.31 -6.33 -2.59
N LEU A 128 4.26 -5.64 -3.03
CA LEU A 128 4.34 -4.26 -3.51
C LEU A 128 3.45 -3.36 -2.63
N PRO A 129 4.02 -2.64 -1.65
CA PRO A 129 3.24 -1.81 -0.73
C PRO A 129 2.62 -0.57 -1.38
N THR A 130 3.28 0.02 -2.38
CA THR A 130 2.80 1.21 -3.10
C THR A 130 3.46 1.33 -4.47
N PHE A 131 2.82 2.06 -5.40
CA PHE A 131 3.41 2.44 -6.69
C PHE A 131 4.24 3.72 -6.53
N TYR A 132 5.51 3.56 -6.14
CA TYR A 132 6.42 4.65 -5.83
C TYR A 132 7.31 5.06 -7.01
N ILE A 133 7.66 6.35 -7.02
CA ILE A 133 8.67 6.92 -7.91
C ILE A 133 9.21 8.21 -7.30
N ASP A 134 10.53 8.39 -7.35
CA ASP A 134 11.19 9.66 -7.05
C ASP A 134 11.28 10.51 -8.32
N PHE A 135 10.20 11.23 -8.62
CA PHE A 135 10.11 12.09 -9.81
C PHE A 135 11.23 13.13 -9.90
N LYS A 136 11.72 13.66 -8.77
CA LYS A 136 12.79 14.66 -8.78
C LYS A 136 14.11 14.03 -9.23
N ALA A 137 14.46 12.89 -8.65
CA ALA A 137 15.66 12.15 -9.02
C ALA A 137 15.59 11.67 -10.47
N ALA A 138 14.43 11.13 -10.89
CA ALA A 138 14.19 10.71 -12.28
C ALA A 138 14.37 11.87 -13.28
N GLN A 139 13.78 13.05 -13.00
CA GLN A 139 13.91 14.24 -13.85
C GLN A 139 15.34 14.79 -13.90
N SER A 140 16.11 14.65 -12.82
CA SER A 140 17.54 15.02 -12.81
C SER A 140 18.45 14.03 -13.52
N GLY A 141 17.93 12.90 -14.00
CA GLY A 141 18.71 11.85 -14.64
C GLY A 141 19.55 11.02 -13.66
N ASP A 142 19.18 10.97 -12.38
CA ASP A 142 19.84 10.12 -11.39
C ASP A 142 19.69 8.65 -11.80
N PRO A 143 20.77 7.91 -12.12
CA PRO A 143 20.64 6.52 -12.55
C PRO A 143 20.10 5.61 -11.45
N ASP A 144 20.09 6.00 -10.17
CA ASP A 144 19.66 5.18 -9.04
C ASP A 144 18.35 5.66 -8.40
N TYR A 145 17.55 6.45 -9.12
CA TYR A 145 16.24 6.89 -8.61
C TYR A 145 15.34 5.72 -8.22
N LYS A 146 14.58 5.91 -7.14
CA LYS A 146 13.61 4.93 -6.66
C LYS A 146 12.40 4.85 -7.57
N SER A 147 12.06 3.64 -7.99
CA SER A 147 10.93 3.34 -8.86
C SER A 147 10.46 1.91 -8.65
N THR A 148 9.14 1.72 -8.58
CA THR A 148 8.49 0.42 -8.46
C THR A 148 8.93 -0.53 -9.58
N THR A 149 8.83 -0.11 -10.83
CA THR A 149 9.12 -0.93 -12.01
C THR A 149 10.58 -1.37 -12.02
N ARG A 150 11.49 -0.45 -11.70
CA ARG A 150 12.93 -0.74 -11.66
C ARG A 150 13.28 -1.74 -10.56
N ASP A 151 12.67 -1.62 -9.40
CA ASP A 151 12.92 -2.54 -8.30
C ASP A 151 12.25 -3.90 -8.55
N VAL A 152 11.02 -3.94 -9.05
CA VAL A 152 10.35 -5.19 -9.43
C VAL A 152 11.10 -5.92 -10.55
N ARG A 153 11.64 -5.22 -11.54
CA ARG A 153 12.52 -5.82 -12.58
C ARG A 153 13.69 -6.57 -11.96
N LYS A 154 14.41 -5.97 -11.01
CA LYS A 154 15.52 -6.64 -10.28
C LYS A 154 15.05 -7.87 -9.51
N LEU A 155 13.88 -7.77 -8.85
CA LEU A 155 13.29 -8.89 -8.11
C LEU A 155 12.88 -10.04 -9.05
N LEU A 156 12.28 -9.73 -10.20
CA LEU A 156 11.92 -10.71 -11.23
C LEU A 156 13.16 -11.42 -11.76
N ASP A 157 14.25 -10.70 -12.07
CA ASP A 157 15.50 -11.31 -12.51
C ASP A 157 16.08 -12.27 -11.46
N LYS A 158 15.98 -11.91 -10.18
CA LYS A 158 16.39 -12.77 -9.07
C LYS A 158 15.52 -14.03 -9.01
N LEU A 159 14.19 -13.90 -9.06
CA LEU A 159 13.25 -15.02 -9.00
C LEU A 159 13.40 -15.95 -10.22
N LYS A 160 13.64 -15.40 -11.42
CA LYS A 160 13.93 -16.16 -12.64
C LYS A 160 15.22 -16.97 -12.51
N LYS A 161 16.30 -16.37 -11.99
CA LYS A 161 17.55 -17.09 -11.68
C LYS A 161 17.34 -18.20 -10.66
N GLN A 162 16.43 -17.98 -9.72
CA GLN A 162 16.02 -18.98 -8.73
C GLN A 162 15.07 -20.04 -9.32
N LYS A 163 14.61 -19.91 -10.57
CA LYS A 163 13.75 -20.86 -11.29
C LYS A 163 12.41 -21.13 -10.59
N VAL A 164 11.70 -20.08 -10.21
CA VAL A 164 10.33 -20.20 -9.68
C VAL A 164 9.38 -20.74 -10.76
N ASP A 165 8.40 -21.54 -10.35
CA ASP A 165 7.38 -22.17 -11.20
C ASP A 165 6.16 -21.25 -11.45
N GLY A 166 6.02 -20.21 -10.64
CA GLY A 166 4.94 -19.23 -10.73
C GLY A 166 5.24 -17.97 -9.92
N LEU A 167 4.46 -16.93 -10.18
CA LEU A 167 4.60 -15.61 -9.55
C LEU A 167 3.29 -15.17 -8.89
N VAL A 168 3.39 -14.56 -7.71
CA VAL A 168 2.31 -13.81 -7.07
C VAL A 168 2.77 -12.36 -6.93
N ILE A 169 1.98 -11.42 -7.45
CA ILE A 169 2.11 -10.00 -7.13
C ILE A 169 1.09 -9.70 -6.03
N ASP A 170 1.56 -9.39 -4.83
CA ASP A 170 0.71 -9.05 -3.68
C ASP A 170 0.53 -7.53 -3.60
N LEU A 171 -0.71 -7.09 -3.84
CA LEU A 171 -1.16 -5.70 -3.79
C LEU A 171 -2.12 -5.45 -2.62
N ARG A 172 -2.23 -6.38 -1.67
CA ARG A 172 -3.05 -6.17 -0.46
C ARG A 172 -2.55 -4.96 0.32
N GLY A 173 -3.46 -4.12 0.79
CA GLY A 173 -3.11 -2.86 1.46
C GLY A 173 -2.54 -1.76 0.55
N ASN A 174 -2.33 -2.02 -0.75
CA ASN A 174 -1.72 -1.05 -1.66
C ASN A 174 -2.74 -0.06 -2.22
N GLY A 175 -2.82 1.13 -1.61
CA GLY A 175 -3.68 2.23 -2.04
C GLY A 175 -3.34 2.90 -3.38
N GLY A 176 -2.37 2.37 -4.12
CA GLY A 176 -1.95 2.81 -5.44
C GLY A 176 -0.69 3.66 -5.41
N GLY A 177 -0.64 4.70 -6.25
CA GLY A 177 0.52 5.59 -6.39
C GLY A 177 0.62 6.16 -7.80
N SER A 178 1.83 6.09 -8.39
CA SER A 178 2.11 6.64 -9.71
C SER A 178 1.39 5.87 -10.82
N LEU A 179 0.65 6.59 -11.67
CA LEU A 179 0.06 6.03 -12.89
C LEU A 179 1.13 5.55 -13.88
N GLN A 180 2.24 6.29 -13.99
CA GLN A 180 3.37 5.92 -14.83
C GLN A 180 3.93 4.55 -14.41
N GLU A 181 4.13 4.34 -13.11
CA GLU A 181 4.61 3.05 -12.59
C GLU A 181 3.60 1.92 -12.81
N ALA A 182 2.30 2.19 -12.84
CA ALA A 182 1.31 1.16 -13.17
C ALA A 182 1.41 0.70 -14.64
N ASN A 183 1.67 1.64 -15.55
CA ASN A 183 1.86 1.34 -16.98
C ASN A 183 3.18 0.60 -17.21
N GLU A 184 4.30 1.13 -16.71
CA GLU A 184 5.63 0.52 -16.86
C GLU A 184 5.71 -0.87 -16.18
N LEU A 185 5.10 -1.03 -14.99
CA LEU A 185 5.04 -2.34 -14.33
C LEU A 185 4.22 -3.34 -15.16
N THR A 186 3.16 -2.89 -15.82
CA THR A 186 2.35 -3.74 -16.70
C THR A 186 3.17 -4.26 -17.89
N GLY A 187 4.04 -3.43 -18.47
CA GLY A 187 4.95 -3.82 -19.57
C GLY A 187 5.99 -4.87 -19.19
N LEU A 188 6.23 -5.14 -17.90
CA LEU A 188 7.04 -6.29 -17.50
C LEU A 188 6.36 -7.64 -17.74
N PHE A 189 5.04 -7.65 -17.94
CA PHE A 189 4.21 -8.87 -18.04
C PHE A 189 3.46 -9.00 -19.35
N ILE A 190 3.26 -7.92 -20.10
CA ILE A 190 2.66 -7.93 -21.45
C ILE A 190 3.65 -7.38 -22.48
N ASP A 191 3.49 -7.76 -23.74
CA ASP A 191 4.37 -7.38 -24.86
C ASP A 191 4.05 -5.96 -25.31
N LYS A 192 2.83 -5.70 -25.81
CA LYS A 192 2.39 -4.35 -26.20
C LYS A 192 0.89 -4.17 -26.01
N GLY A 193 0.49 -2.93 -25.75
CA GLY A 193 -0.89 -2.49 -25.76
C GLY A 193 -1.24 -1.56 -24.61
N PRO A 194 -2.45 -0.98 -24.65
CA PRO A 194 -2.93 -0.09 -23.60
C PRO A 194 -2.96 -0.81 -22.25
N THR A 195 -2.52 -0.14 -21.19
CA THR A 195 -2.76 -0.57 -19.81
C THR A 195 -4.08 -0.02 -19.30
N VAL A 196 -4.41 1.22 -19.67
CA VAL A 196 -5.59 1.94 -19.17
C VAL A 196 -6.02 3.02 -20.15
N VAL A 197 -7.31 3.41 -20.11
CA VAL A 197 -7.85 4.54 -20.86
C VAL A 197 -8.24 5.66 -19.89
N VAL A 198 -7.69 6.85 -20.07
CA VAL A 198 -8.00 8.03 -19.25
C VAL A 198 -8.92 8.96 -20.04
N ARG A 199 -10.08 9.31 -19.47
CA ARG A 199 -11.05 10.23 -20.08
C ARG A 199 -11.22 11.47 -19.24
N ASN A 200 -10.93 12.63 -19.82
CA ASN A 200 -11.09 13.90 -19.12
C ASN A 200 -12.54 14.42 -19.17
N ASN A 201 -12.79 15.50 -18.42
CA ASN A 201 -14.10 16.16 -18.37
C ASN A 201 -14.59 16.78 -19.70
N ARG A 202 -13.74 16.88 -20.72
CA ARG A 202 -14.09 17.31 -22.09
C ARG A 202 -14.43 16.14 -23.01
N GLY A 203 -14.46 14.91 -22.48
CA GLY A 203 -14.77 13.70 -23.22
C GLY A 203 -13.62 13.13 -24.05
N ARG A 204 -12.42 13.73 -24.01
CA ARG A 204 -11.22 13.22 -24.69
C ARG A 204 -10.70 12.00 -23.94
N SER A 205 -10.66 10.87 -24.63
CA SER A 205 -10.08 9.61 -24.13
C SER A 205 -8.67 9.44 -24.67
N GLU A 206 -7.74 9.08 -23.80
CA GLU A 206 -6.34 8.81 -24.12
C GLU A 206 -5.96 7.44 -23.60
N ARG A 207 -5.40 6.61 -24.49
CA ARG A 207 -4.83 5.31 -24.10
C ARG A 207 -3.46 5.56 -23.51
N GLN A 208 -3.19 4.95 -22.36
CA GLN A 208 -1.90 4.95 -21.71
C GLN A 208 -1.33 3.54 -21.79
N GLU A 209 -0.05 3.44 -22.12
CA GLU A 209 0.71 2.18 -22.25
C GLU A 209 2.15 2.38 -21.77
N ASP A 210 2.87 1.28 -21.60
CA ASP A 210 4.32 1.34 -21.41
C ASP A 210 4.98 1.75 -22.74
N PRO A 211 5.67 2.90 -22.82
CA PRO A 211 6.34 3.31 -24.04
C PRO A 211 7.51 2.39 -24.43
N ASP A 212 8.13 1.72 -23.46
CA ASP A 212 9.36 0.93 -23.62
C ASP A 212 9.17 -0.50 -23.08
N SER A 213 8.02 -1.08 -23.43
CA SER A 213 7.65 -2.43 -22.99
C SER A 213 8.70 -3.47 -23.36
N ASP A 214 9.17 -4.18 -22.34
CA ASP A 214 10.11 -5.29 -22.42
C ASP A 214 9.61 -6.40 -21.49
N GLN A 215 8.79 -7.29 -22.06
CA GLN A 215 8.17 -8.39 -21.32
C GLN A 215 9.24 -9.26 -20.67
N LEU A 216 9.34 -9.15 -19.35
CA LEU A 216 10.37 -9.81 -18.57
C LEU A 216 9.91 -11.16 -18.03
N TYR A 217 8.61 -11.32 -17.77
CA TYR A 217 8.04 -12.54 -17.22
C TYR A 217 6.80 -12.96 -18.02
N ASP A 218 6.84 -14.18 -18.57
CA ASP A 218 5.80 -14.82 -19.38
C ASP A 218 5.17 -16.05 -18.69
N GLY A 219 5.73 -16.49 -17.56
CA GLY A 219 5.24 -17.63 -16.79
C GLY A 219 3.87 -17.42 -16.12
N PRO A 220 3.32 -18.47 -15.47
CA PRO A 220 2.06 -18.39 -14.73
C PRO A 220 2.14 -17.35 -13.61
N MET A 221 1.09 -16.53 -13.46
CA MET A 221 1.03 -15.54 -12.40
C MET A 221 -0.38 -15.33 -11.84
N VAL A 222 -0.39 -14.86 -10.60
CA VAL A 222 -1.57 -14.42 -9.87
C VAL A 222 -1.32 -13.01 -9.34
N VAL A 223 -2.36 -12.18 -9.31
CA VAL A 223 -2.35 -10.90 -8.59
C VAL A 223 -3.28 -11.03 -7.40
N MET A 224 -2.77 -10.76 -6.20
CA MET A 224 -3.55 -10.79 -4.96
C MET A 224 -3.95 -9.37 -4.58
N ILE A 225 -5.25 -9.14 -4.38
CA ILE A 225 -5.83 -7.84 -4.01
C ILE A 225 -6.73 -7.98 -2.79
N ASP A 226 -6.96 -6.87 -2.09
CA ASP A 226 -7.97 -6.76 -1.06
C ASP A 226 -8.75 -5.45 -1.18
N ARG A 227 -9.64 -5.20 -0.22
CA ARG A 227 -10.48 -3.99 -0.20
C ARG A 227 -9.68 -2.68 -0.09
N LEU A 228 -8.41 -2.73 0.31
CA LEU A 228 -7.53 -1.57 0.39
C LEU A 228 -6.68 -1.38 -0.88
N SER A 229 -6.65 -2.37 -1.79
CA SER A 229 -6.06 -2.22 -3.12
C SER A 229 -6.81 -1.13 -3.89
N ALA A 230 -6.14 -0.04 -4.28
CA ALA A 230 -6.82 1.09 -4.92
C ALA A 230 -6.01 1.69 -6.09
N SER A 231 -6.69 2.41 -6.99
CA SER A 231 -6.10 3.28 -8.00
C SER A 231 -5.09 2.54 -8.90
N ALA A 232 -3.78 2.83 -8.83
CA ALA A 232 -2.74 2.17 -9.63
C ALA A 232 -2.76 0.62 -9.47
N SER A 233 -3.06 0.12 -8.28
CA SER A 233 -3.23 -1.32 -8.03
C SER A 233 -4.39 -1.92 -8.83
N GLU A 234 -5.49 -1.17 -8.96
CA GLU A 234 -6.68 -1.59 -9.71
C GLU A 234 -6.46 -1.47 -11.22
N ILE A 235 -5.65 -0.50 -11.66
CA ILE A 235 -5.21 -0.39 -13.05
C ILE A 235 -4.39 -1.62 -13.43
N PHE A 236 -3.37 -1.95 -12.63
CA PHE A 236 -2.53 -3.12 -12.88
C PHE A 236 -3.35 -4.42 -12.84
N ALA A 237 -4.10 -4.66 -11.76
CA ALA A 237 -4.92 -5.87 -11.62
C ALA A 237 -5.98 -5.98 -12.73
N GLY A 238 -6.66 -4.88 -13.07
CA GLY A 238 -7.66 -4.83 -14.14
C GLY A 238 -7.06 -5.10 -15.52
N ALA A 239 -5.86 -4.57 -15.81
CA ALA A 239 -5.13 -4.88 -17.03
C ALA A 239 -4.75 -6.37 -17.06
N MET A 240 -4.11 -6.89 -16.01
CA MET A 240 -3.73 -8.30 -15.94
C MET A 240 -4.92 -9.25 -16.15
N GLN A 241 -6.08 -8.91 -15.60
CA GLN A 241 -7.33 -9.67 -15.79
C GLN A 241 -7.87 -9.56 -17.21
N ASP A 242 -7.99 -8.34 -17.76
CA ASP A 242 -8.55 -8.12 -19.10
C ASP A 242 -7.71 -8.78 -20.21
N TYR A 243 -6.38 -8.72 -20.07
CA TYR A 243 -5.47 -9.39 -21.00
C TYR A 243 -5.48 -10.91 -20.82
N GLY A 244 -6.15 -11.46 -19.81
CA GLY A 244 -5.99 -12.87 -19.43
C GLY A 244 -4.54 -13.23 -19.13
N ARG A 245 -3.78 -12.27 -18.59
CA ARG A 245 -2.35 -12.44 -18.28
C ARG A 245 -2.15 -13.05 -16.90
N ALA A 246 -3.03 -12.73 -15.95
CA ALA A 246 -3.01 -13.27 -14.59
C ALA A 246 -4.42 -13.59 -14.11
N LEU A 247 -4.52 -14.53 -13.17
CA LEU A 247 -5.71 -14.65 -12.33
C LEU A 247 -5.65 -13.64 -11.19
N ILE A 248 -6.78 -13.02 -10.87
CA ILE A 248 -6.94 -12.12 -9.73
C ILE A 248 -7.56 -12.91 -8.57
N VAL A 249 -6.97 -12.83 -7.39
CA VAL A 249 -7.44 -13.53 -6.18
C VAL A 249 -7.53 -12.57 -4.99
N GLY A 250 -8.36 -12.89 -4.01
CA GLY A 250 -8.52 -12.09 -2.79
C GLY A 250 -9.93 -11.51 -2.67
N SER A 251 -10.09 -10.25 -2.30
CA SER A 251 -11.41 -9.60 -2.20
C SER A 251 -11.60 -8.50 -3.23
N GLN A 252 -12.84 -8.04 -3.43
CA GLN A 252 -13.12 -6.84 -4.22
C GLN A 252 -12.24 -5.68 -3.77
N SER A 253 -11.64 -4.97 -4.73
CA SER A 253 -10.79 -3.81 -4.46
C SER A 253 -11.58 -2.56 -4.09
N TYR A 254 -10.89 -1.45 -3.82
CA TYR A 254 -11.47 -0.23 -3.25
C TYR A 254 -12.50 0.46 -4.15
N GLY A 255 -12.26 0.51 -5.46
CA GLY A 255 -13.13 1.14 -6.44
C GLY A 255 -12.76 2.57 -6.84
N LYS A 256 -11.49 2.97 -6.70
CA LYS A 256 -11.06 4.34 -7.01
C LYS A 256 -10.74 4.47 -8.49
N GLY A 257 -11.68 4.98 -9.28
CA GLY A 257 -11.61 5.12 -10.75
C GLY A 257 -11.25 6.52 -11.26
N THR A 258 -10.67 7.38 -10.43
CA THR A 258 -10.36 8.78 -10.75
C THR A 258 -8.87 9.09 -10.76
N VAL A 259 -8.47 10.02 -11.62
CA VAL A 259 -7.12 10.60 -11.69
C VAL A 259 -7.15 12.00 -11.09
N GLN A 260 -6.24 12.24 -10.16
CA GLN A 260 -6.15 13.50 -9.42
C GLN A 260 -4.81 14.20 -9.69
N SER A 261 -4.86 15.52 -9.77
CA SER A 261 -3.67 16.37 -9.86
C SER A 261 -3.54 17.19 -8.58
N ILE A 262 -2.31 17.32 -8.09
CA ILE A 262 -1.96 18.22 -7.00
C ILE A 262 -1.40 19.50 -7.61
N GLN A 263 -2.06 20.62 -7.39
CA GLN A 263 -1.61 21.95 -7.82
C GLN A 263 -1.07 22.72 -6.61
N PRO A 264 0.16 23.25 -6.67
CA PRO A 264 0.68 24.10 -5.60
C PRO A 264 -0.10 25.42 -5.56
N LEU A 265 -0.36 25.90 -4.35
CA LEU A 265 -0.91 27.24 -4.09
C LEU A 265 0.15 28.09 -3.37
N ASN A 266 -0.08 29.40 -3.24
CA ASN A 266 0.76 30.28 -2.44
C ASN A 266 0.91 29.76 -0.99
N HIS A 267 -0.17 29.19 -0.45
CA HIS A 267 -0.19 28.51 0.84
C HIS A 267 -0.95 27.18 0.69
N GLY A 268 -0.22 26.07 0.77
CA GLY A 268 -0.78 24.72 0.67
C GLY A 268 -0.87 24.19 -0.77
N GLN A 269 -1.75 23.22 -0.97
CA GLN A 269 -1.91 22.51 -2.23
C GLN A 269 -3.38 22.16 -2.46
N LEU A 270 -3.81 22.16 -3.72
CA LEU A 270 -5.14 21.75 -4.13
C LEU A 270 -5.07 20.40 -4.83
N LYS A 271 -5.88 19.43 -4.39
CA LYS A 271 -5.99 18.12 -5.04
C LYS A 271 -7.32 18.04 -5.80
N LEU A 272 -7.27 18.07 -7.13
CA LEU A 272 -8.46 18.06 -7.98
C LEU A 272 -8.54 16.79 -8.82
N THR A 273 -9.75 16.23 -8.92
CA THR A 273 -10.07 15.19 -9.90
C THR A 273 -10.16 15.81 -11.30
N LEU A 274 -9.36 15.33 -12.24
CA LEU A 274 -9.29 15.85 -13.61
C LEU A 274 -9.88 14.88 -14.66
N ALA A 275 -9.89 13.59 -14.34
CA ALA A 275 -10.29 12.54 -15.28
C ALA A 275 -10.78 11.30 -14.54
N LYS A 276 -11.49 10.45 -15.28
CA LYS A 276 -11.76 9.06 -14.90
C LYS A 276 -10.83 8.13 -15.68
N PHE A 277 -10.48 7.00 -15.10
CA PHE A 277 -9.81 5.95 -15.83
C PHE A 277 -10.71 4.71 -16.00
N TYR A 278 -10.46 3.99 -17.08
CA TYR A 278 -11.23 2.85 -17.55
C TYR A 278 -10.26 1.74 -17.92
N ARG A 279 -10.65 0.51 -17.63
CA ARG A 279 -9.95 -0.70 -18.05
C ARG A 279 -9.94 -0.81 -19.58
N VAL A 280 -9.08 -1.65 -20.14
CA VAL A 280 -9.01 -1.85 -21.60
C VAL A 280 -10.28 -2.49 -22.16
N SER A 281 -11.01 -3.25 -21.35
CA SER A 281 -12.37 -3.71 -21.64
C SER A 281 -13.42 -2.60 -21.74
N GLY A 282 -13.09 -1.36 -21.38
CA GLY A 282 -13.99 -0.21 -21.36
C GLY A 282 -14.78 -0.05 -20.06
N GLN A 283 -14.70 -1.00 -19.13
CA GLN A 283 -15.34 -0.90 -17.81
C GLN A 283 -14.56 0.06 -16.90
N SER A 284 -15.24 0.87 -16.08
CA SER A 284 -14.59 1.63 -15.02
C SER A 284 -14.43 0.78 -13.74
N THR A 285 -13.40 1.07 -12.95
CA THR A 285 -13.27 0.59 -11.57
C THR A 285 -14.04 1.47 -10.58
N GLN A 286 -14.51 2.66 -10.98
CA GLN A 286 -15.19 3.61 -10.08
C GLN A 286 -16.36 2.95 -9.32
N ASN A 287 -16.36 2.99 -7.99
CA ASN A 287 -17.37 2.39 -7.09
C ASN A 287 -17.51 0.86 -7.17
N ARG A 288 -16.76 0.16 -8.02
CA ARG A 288 -16.86 -1.30 -8.20
C ARG A 288 -15.55 -2.03 -7.94
N GLY A 289 -14.44 -1.38 -8.21
CA GLY A 289 -13.12 -1.98 -8.18
C GLY A 289 -12.93 -3.08 -9.23
N VAL A 290 -11.95 -3.92 -8.98
CA VAL A 290 -11.66 -5.17 -9.67
C VAL A 290 -12.27 -6.29 -8.84
N ILE A 291 -13.10 -7.12 -9.48
CA ILE A 291 -13.67 -8.31 -8.87
C ILE A 291 -12.71 -9.48 -9.11
N PRO A 292 -12.21 -10.15 -8.06
CA PRO A 292 -11.32 -11.30 -8.21
C PRO A 292 -11.97 -12.46 -8.97
N ASP A 293 -11.16 -13.22 -9.70
CA ASP A 293 -11.58 -14.48 -10.33
C ASP A 293 -11.81 -15.58 -9.28
N ILE A 294 -11.05 -15.56 -8.18
CA ILE A 294 -11.23 -16.42 -7.01
C ILE A 294 -11.32 -15.54 -5.76
N ILE A 295 -12.51 -15.51 -5.15
CA ILE A 295 -12.81 -14.67 -3.99
C ILE A 295 -12.39 -15.37 -2.70
N PHE A 296 -11.69 -14.64 -1.83
CA PHE A 296 -11.35 -15.02 -0.46
C PHE A 296 -12.23 -14.26 0.55
N PRO A 297 -12.39 -14.77 1.79
CA PRO A 297 -13.03 -14.01 2.86
C PRO A 297 -12.28 -12.71 3.12
N SER A 298 -13.02 -11.61 3.26
CA SER A 298 -12.48 -10.29 3.62
C SER A 298 -12.83 -10.00 5.08
N LEU A 299 -11.86 -9.47 5.83
CA LEU A 299 -12.10 -8.89 7.15
C LEU A 299 -12.46 -7.40 7.05
N TYR A 300 -12.30 -6.78 5.88
CA TYR A 300 -12.76 -5.43 5.62
C TYR A 300 -14.24 -5.44 5.27
N ASP A 301 -15.00 -4.55 5.91
CA ASP A 301 -16.41 -4.32 5.58
C ASP A 301 -16.52 -3.42 4.34
N GLY A 302 -17.18 -3.92 3.31
CA GLY A 302 -17.45 -3.17 2.08
C GLY A 302 -18.40 -1.99 2.28
N ARG A 303 -19.17 -1.95 3.37
CA ARG A 303 -20.11 -0.86 3.71
C ARG A 303 -19.43 0.38 4.27
N ASP A 304 -18.28 0.22 4.90
CA ASP A 304 -17.52 1.33 5.49
C ASP A 304 -16.31 1.71 4.64
N ILE A 305 -15.64 0.70 4.09
CA ILE A 305 -14.39 0.87 3.37
C ILE A 305 -14.68 0.67 1.88
N GLY A 306 -14.55 1.73 1.08
CA GLY A 306 -14.66 1.67 -0.37
C GLY A 306 -14.89 3.06 -0.97
N GLU A 307 -14.67 3.21 -2.28
CA GLU A 307 -15.03 4.45 -2.97
C GLU A 307 -16.56 4.63 -2.98
N ASP A 308 -17.31 3.52 -3.07
CA ASP A 308 -18.77 3.48 -3.07
C ASP A 308 -19.42 3.90 -1.75
N THR A 309 -18.63 4.01 -0.67
CA THR A 309 -19.08 4.46 0.65
C THR A 309 -18.86 5.95 0.87
N LEU A 310 -18.07 6.60 0.00
CA LEU A 310 -17.74 8.02 0.12
C LEU A 310 -18.90 8.91 -0.36
N PRO A 311 -19.18 10.03 0.34
CA PRO A 311 -20.11 11.02 -0.15
C PRO A 311 -19.59 11.62 -1.47
N ASP A 312 -20.51 11.86 -2.40
CA ASP A 312 -20.24 12.49 -3.70
C ASP A 312 -19.21 11.75 -4.59
N ALA A 313 -18.99 10.46 -4.34
CA ALA A 313 -18.23 9.60 -5.24
C ALA A 313 -18.85 9.62 -6.64
N LEU A 314 -18.03 9.80 -7.67
CA LEU A 314 -18.53 9.81 -9.05
C LEU A 314 -19.20 8.48 -9.38
N PRO A 315 -20.29 8.47 -10.17
CA PRO A 315 -20.98 7.23 -10.51
C PRO A 315 -20.11 6.33 -11.39
N TRP A 316 -20.36 5.03 -11.33
CA TRP A 316 -19.82 4.07 -12.29
C TRP A 316 -20.40 4.32 -13.69
N ASP A 317 -19.55 4.18 -14.71
CA ASP A 317 -19.93 4.20 -16.12
C ASP A 317 -18.93 3.36 -16.94
N ASN A 318 -19.16 3.27 -18.24
CA ASN A 318 -18.30 2.55 -19.17
C ASN A 318 -18.10 3.33 -20.48
N ILE A 319 -17.05 2.96 -21.21
CA ILE A 319 -16.73 3.46 -22.55
C ILE A 319 -16.60 2.28 -23.52
N ALA A 320 -16.42 2.59 -24.81
CA ALA A 320 -16.04 1.57 -25.79
C ALA A 320 -14.70 0.92 -25.39
N PRO A 321 -14.55 -0.41 -25.54
CA PRO A 321 -13.29 -1.09 -25.28
C PRO A 321 -12.15 -0.51 -26.12
N ALA A 322 -10.93 -0.52 -25.56
CA ALA A 322 -9.73 -0.25 -26.34
C ALA A 322 -9.44 -1.43 -27.28
N SER A 323 -8.66 -1.18 -28.34
CA SER A 323 -8.14 -2.27 -29.15
C SER A 323 -6.96 -2.91 -28.41
N PHE A 324 -7.11 -4.19 -28.03
CA PHE A 324 -6.06 -5.01 -27.43
C PHE A 324 -6.28 -6.48 -27.77
N ARG A 325 -5.25 -7.32 -27.58
CA ARG A 325 -5.31 -8.77 -27.82
C ARG A 325 -5.07 -9.51 -26.50
N PRO A 326 -6.05 -10.28 -25.98
CA PRO A 326 -5.84 -11.14 -24.82
C PRO A 326 -4.80 -12.23 -25.10
N TYR A 327 -4.07 -12.63 -24.06
CA TYR A 327 -3.13 -13.75 -24.05
C TYR A 327 -3.84 -15.10 -23.89
N ALA A 328 -4.82 -15.14 -22.99
CA ALA A 328 -5.57 -16.34 -22.67
C ALA A 328 -7.01 -16.02 -22.27
N ASP A 329 -7.87 -17.02 -22.31
CA ASP A 329 -9.20 -17.00 -21.68
C ASP A 329 -9.20 -18.01 -20.53
N PHE A 330 -9.33 -17.51 -19.29
CA PHE A 330 -9.38 -18.35 -18.10
C PHE A 330 -10.79 -18.85 -17.78
N SER A 331 -11.83 -18.30 -18.41
CA SER A 331 -13.24 -18.59 -18.11
C SER A 331 -13.56 -20.10 -18.07
N PRO A 332 -13.03 -20.95 -18.98
CA PRO A 332 -13.29 -22.39 -18.93
C PRO A 332 -12.71 -23.10 -17.69
N TYR A 333 -11.65 -22.57 -17.10
CA TYR A 333 -10.93 -23.18 -15.97
C TYR A 333 -11.43 -22.68 -14.61
N LEU A 334 -12.06 -21.51 -14.55
CA LEU A 334 -12.51 -20.90 -13.30
C LEU A 334 -13.40 -21.80 -12.45
N PRO A 335 -14.42 -22.51 -13.00
CA PRO A 335 -15.28 -23.35 -12.17
C PRO A 335 -14.52 -24.47 -11.44
N GLU A 336 -13.54 -25.08 -12.10
CA GLU A 336 -12.72 -26.12 -11.49
C GLU A 336 -11.76 -25.53 -10.44
N LEU A 337 -11.12 -24.40 -10.74
CA LEU A 337 -10.22 -23.71 -9.81
C LEU A 337 -10.96 -23.27 -8.54
N GLN A 338 -12.15 -22.69 -8.68
CA GLN A 338 -13.02 -22.29 -7.57
C GLN A 338 -13.45 -23.50 -6.74
N LYS A 339 -13.87 -24.60 -7.38
CA LYS A 339 -14.22 -25.84 -6.69
C LYS A 339 -13.03 -26.40 -5.89
N LYS A 340 -11.84 -26.43 -6.49
CA LYS A 340 -10.60 -26.87 -5.82
C LYS A 340 -10.22 -25.95 -4.67
N HIS A 341 -10.38 -24.63 -4.83
CA HIS A 341 -10.15 -23.66 -3.76
C HIS A 341 -11.06 -23.93 -2.57
N VAL A 342 -12.39 -23.97 -2.79
CA VAL A 342 -13.39 -24.26 -1.75
C VAL A 342 -13.10 -25.58 -1.05
N TYR A 343 -12.74 -26.62 -1.80
CA TYR A 343 -12.40 -27.92 -1.19
C TYR A 343 -11.21 -27.82 -0.23
N ARG A 344 -10.14 -27.09 -0.61
CA ARG A 344 -8.95 -26.92 0.23
C ARG A 344 -9.22 -26.07 1.47
N THR A 345 -10.02 -25.01 1.33
CA THR A 345 -10.25 -24.04 2.41
C THR A 345 -11.22 -24.52 3.47
N ARG A 346 -12.15 -25.41 3.14
CA ARG A 346 -13.15 -25.98 4.09
C ARG A 346 -12.59 -26.55 5.40
N LYS A 347 -11.36 -27.06 5.38
CA LYS A 347 -10.71 -27.66 6.56
C LYS A 347 -9.42 -26.93 6.96
N ASN A 348 -9.09 -25.83 6.29
CA ASN A 348 -7.92 -25.05 6.64
C ASN A 348 -8.27 -24.13 7.81
N ALA A 349 -7.54 -24.25 8.92
CA ALA A 349 -7.84 -23.54 10.15
C ALA A 349 -7.86 -22.02 9.97
N ASP A 350 -6.93 -21.46 9.18
CA ASP A 350 -6.88 -20.02 8.93
C ASP A 350 -8.11 -19.53 8.15
N PHE A 351 -8.54 -20.28 7.13
CA PHE A 351 -9.75 -19.93 6.38
C PHE A 351 -11.03 -20.09 7.20
N VAL A 352 -11.12 -21.13 8.04
CA VAL A 352 -12.25 -21.28 8.98
C VAL A 352 -12.30 -20.10 9.92
N TYR A 353 -11.16 -19.73 10.53
CA TYR A 353 -11.06 -18.55 11.40
C TYR A 353 -11.46 -17.26 10.67
N LEU A 354 -10.99 -17.04 9.44
CA LEU A 354 -11.36 -15.85 8.66
C LEU A 354 -12.87 -15.78 8.38
N HIS A 355 -13.52 -16.92 8.12
CA HIS A 355 -14.97 -16.98 7.95
C HIS A 355 -15.71 -16.66 9.27
N GLU A 356 -15.30 -17.26 10.38
CA GLU A 356 -15.88 -17.01 11.70
C GLU A 356 -15.73 -15.55 12.12
N MET A 357 -14.54 -14.95 11.89
CA MET A 357 -14.30 -13.53 12.15
C MET A 357 -15.17 -12.63 11.27
N LYS A 358 -15.33 -12.96 10.00
CA LYS A 358 -16.21 -12.22 9.09
C LYS A 358 -17.65 -12.24 9.59
N ASP A 359 -18.19 -13.42 9.90
CA ASP A 359 -19.55 -13.59 10.39
C ASP A 359 -19.75 -12.87 11.73
N TYR A 360 -18.73 -12.89 12.59
CA TYR A 360 -18.72 -12.16 13.85
C TYR A 360 -18.79 -10.64 13.66
N PHE A 361 -17.95 -10.06 12.80
CA PHE A 361 -17.99 -8.62 12.51
C PHE A 361 -19.33 -8.21 11.90
N GLU A 362 -19.86 -8.99 10.94
CA GLU A 362 -21.18 -8.74 10.36
C GLU A 362 -22.28 -8.76 11.43
N HIS A 363 -22.21 -9.65 12.42
CA HIS A 363 -23.15 -9.70 13.53
C HIS A 363 -23.02 -8.48 14.47
N TYR A 364 -21.79 -8.10 14.85
CA TYR A 364 -21.53 -7.01 15.79
C TYR A 364 -21.86 -5.64 15.20
N GLU A 365 -21.57 -5.40 13.93
CA GLU A 365 -21.87 -4.13 13.24
C GLU A 365 -23.37 -3.85 13.14
N ASN A 366 -24.20 -4.90 13.07
CA ASN A 366 -25.66 -4.74 13.12
C ASN A 366 -26.17 -4.35 14.53
N GLN A 367 -25.30 -4.36 15.55
CA GLN A 367 -25.63 -3.91 16.91
C GLN A 367 -25.39 -2.41 17.08
N THR A 368 -26.43 -1.62 16.83
CA THR A 368 -26.41 -0.15 17.07
C THR A 368 -26.55 0.23 18.56
N LYS A 369 -26.61 -0.74 19.46
CA LYS A 369 -26.79 -0.55 20.90
C LYS A 369 -25.83 -1.43 21.68
N VAL A 370 -25.09 -0.82 22.59
CA VAL A 370 -24.18 -1.51 23.53
C VAL A 370 -24.79 -1.50 24.93
N SER A 371 -24.66 -2.61 25.66
CA SER A 371 -25.04 -2.65 27.08
C SER A 371 -24.06 -1.84 27.93
N LEU A 372 -24.59 -1.05 28.86
CA LEU A 372 -23.77 -0.39 29.89
C LEU A 372 -23.69 -1.23 31.19
N ASN A 373 -24.27 -2.44 31.20
CA ASN A 373 -24.16 -3.35 32.33
C ASN A 373 -22.78 -4.03 32.33
N GLN A 374 -22.03 -3.86 33.42
CA GLN A 374 -20.66 -4.36 33.53
C GLN A 374 -20.56 -5.87 33.38
N GLU A 375 -21.41 -6.65 34.04
CA GLU A 375 -21.36 -8.12 33.99
C GLU A 375 -21.62 -8.63 32.58
N LYS A 376 -22.62 -8.06 31.90
CA LYS A 376 -22.91 -8.39 30.50
C LYS A 376 -21.74 -8.05 29.59
N ARG A 377 -21.07 -6.91 29.80
CA ARG A 377 -19.89 -6.51 29.02
C ARG A 377 -18.66 -7.39 29.30
N GLN A 378 -18.47 -7.83 30.53
CA GLN A 378 -17.40 -8.77 30.88
C GLN A 378 -17.63 -10.15 30.26
N LEU A 379 -18.87 -10.63 30.27
CA LEU A 379 -19.23 -11.88 29.61
C LEU A 379 -18.99 -11.78 28.10
N GLU A 380 -19.47 -10.71 27.45
CA GLU A 380 -19.23 -10.42 26.03
C GLU A 380 -17.71 -10.46 25.70
N LEU A 381 -16.88 -9.76 26.47
CA LEU A 381 -15.41 -9.75 26.31
C LEU A 381 -14.74 -11.12 26.52
N GLN A 382 -15.29 -11.97 27.39
CA GLN A 382 -14.77 -13.33 27.60
C GLN A 382 -15.06 -14.23 26.42
N THR A 383 -16.24 -14.10 25.81
CA THR A 383 -16.59 -14.78 24.55
C THR A 383 -15.80 -14.28 23.34
N MET A 384 -15.15 -13.11 23.42
CA MET A 384 -14.32 -12.54 22.34
C MET A 384 -12.86 -13.02 22.33
N ARG A 385 -12.39 -13.67 23.42
CA ARG A 385 -11.05 -14.24 23.55
C ARG A 385 -11.06 -15.72 23.25
#